data_AF-A0A2V5MLW1-F1
#
_entry.id   AF-A0A2V5MLW1-F1
#
_cell.length_a   1.000
_cell.length_b   1.000
_cell.length_c   1.000
_cell.angle_alpha   90.00
_cell.angle_beta   90.00
_cell.angle_gamma   90.00
#
_symmetry.space_group_name_H-M   'P 1'
#
loop_
_entity.id
_entity.type
_entity.pdbx_description
1 polymer ?
#
loop_
_entity_poly.entity_id
_entity_poly.type
_entity_poly.pdbx_seq_one_letter_code
_entity_poly.pdbx_strand_id
1 'polypeptide(L)'
;MKDLATEQSRPFFRDHASVATPPRAVIGLEAEFNLLVNGRRRRPEKVFGDPSRLVRRRMIPRTGKSFQLPAGGAIYFDTGVIEVATPIVELETGCCYRATRLLWEQIRYLRKELDHWAKRHKCQCRLQGFSAHYNFSFPNARKSKLRNATKLAYLLTHILPVPVLLLAANRQSSAVGVRPRRTRVEVTADFTSDPALMLATCAFVAGVVQTVLRWEDFGLRHLNRNRIPRVTPFRLRKHSSRRGWRVTADSLAQSPFVADTNAPLWKLRDGRILSLRAIAAETLSPFRRRIRRISDSNILEHIAAVFAGNARSLLDFAERPETYDDVGRTIDWGRRRMRRWPRSKYEKVIHRVIAREPMRVGQKRYRVDRMNGWYQVDCREVGTRRRRTFNLDELVRLSDTNKKLSVGRRKVTKARRSK
;
A
#
# COMPACT_ATOMS: atom_id res chain seq x y z
N MET A 1 -22.33 51.93 3.09
CA MET A 1 -22.72 51.83 1.67
C MET A 1 -21.56 52.32 0.82
N LYS A 2 -20.77 51.40 0.25
CA LYS A 2 -19.74 51.63 -0.78
C LYS A 2 -19.21 50.28 -1.26
N ASP A 3 -19.45 50.02 -2.55
CA ASP A 3 -18.68 49.28 -3.56
C ASP A 3 -18.07 47.91 -3.25
N LEU A 4 -18.78 46.87 -3.68
CA LEU A 4 -18.26 45.54 -3.99
C LEU A 4 -18.23 45.38 -5.52
N ALA A 5 -17.11 45.75 -6.13
CA ALA A 5 -16.73 45.28 -7.46
C ALA A 5 -15.52 44.36 -7.29
N THR A 6 -15.74 43.06 -7.39
CA THR A 6 -14.66 42.09 -7.63
C THR A 6 -15.14 41.05 -8.61
N GLU A 7 -14.61 41.23 -9.82
CA GLU A 7 -14.41 40.29 -10.91
C GLU A 7 -14.96 38.88 -10.75
N GLN A 8 -15.98 38.60 -11.57
CA GLN A 8 -16.40 37.27 -11.97
C GLN A 8 -15.29 36.55 -12.74
N SER A 9 -14.42 35.82 -12.04
CA SER A 9 -13.57 34.81 -12.67
C SER A 9 -14.38 33.53 -12.93
N ARG A 10 -14.73 33.34 -14.21
CA ARG A 10 -15.43 32.15 -14.75
C ARG A 10 -14.75 30.83 -14.32
N PRO A 11 -15.52 29.77 -14.00
CA PRO A 11 -14.96 28.46 -13.67
C PRO A 11 -14.52 27.74 -14.97
N PHE A 12 -13.22 27.71 -15.23
CA PHE A 12 -12.66 26.98 -16.36
C PHE A 12 -12.43 25.49 -16.02
N PHE A 13 -13.01 24.65 -16.87
CA PHE A 13 -12.81 23.21 -17.10
C PHE A 13 -13.48 22.17 -16.17
N ARG A 14 -14.68 21.76 -16.63
CA ARG A 14 -15.10 20.36 -16.74
C ARG A 14 -14.05 19.54 -17.51
N ASP A 15 -13.58 18.45 -16.91
CA ASP A 15 -13.88 17.10 -17.41
C ASP A 15 -13.48 16.09 -16.33
N HIS A 16 -14.47 15.48 -15.67
CA HIS A 16 -14.23 14.34 -14.80
C HIS A 16 -13.86 13.15 -15.68
N ALA A 17 -12.60 13.07 -16.10
CA ALA A 17 -12.02 11.84 -16.61
C ALA A 17 -12.31 10.77 -15.56
N SER A 18 -13.26 9.88 -15.86
CA SER A 18 -13.60 8.77 -14.98
C SER A 18 -12.30 8.06 -14.64
N VAL A 19 -11.90 8.08 -13.36
CA VAL A 19 -10.67 7.42 -12.94
C VAL A 19 -10.86 5.94 -13.21
N ALA A 20 -10.22 5.45 -14.27
CA ALA A 20 -10.40 4.08 -14.71
C ALA A 20 -10.04 3.15 -13.56
N THR A 21 -11.00 2.34 -13.14
CA THR A 21 -10.81 1.37 -12.08
C THR A 21 -10.33 0.07 -12.73
N PRO A 22 -9.30 -0.60 -12.20
CA PRO A 22 -8.89 -1.89 -12.74
C PRO A 22 -10.08 -2.88 -12.68
N PRO A 23 -10.32 -3.66 -13.74
CA PRO A 23 -11.43 -4.62 -13.79
C PRO A 23 -11.18 -5.84 -12.90
N ARG A 24 -9.99 -5.95 -12.30
CA ARG A 24 -9.58 -6.98 -11.35
C ARG A 24 -9.23 -6.35 -10.00
N ALA A 25 -9.26 -7.15 -8.94
CA ALA A 25 -8.81 -6.71 -7.63
C ALA A 25 -7.29 -6.47 -7.62
N VAL A 26 -6.87 -5.39 -6.97
CA VAL A 26 -5.45 -4.99 -6.87
C VAL A 26 -5.12 -4.54 -5.44
N ILE A 27 -3.84 -4.65 -5.11
CA ILE A 27 -3.24 -4.16 -3.87
C ILE A 27 -2.16 -3.12 -4.15
N GLY A 28 -2.00 -2.16 -3.26
CA GLY A 28 -0.84 -1.28 -3.20
C GLY A 28 -0.49 -0.95 -1.75
N LEU A 29 0.78 -0.65 -1.48
CA LEU A 29 1.23 -0.17 -0.18
C LEU A 29 1.78 1.25 -0.32
N GLU A 30 1.62 2.03 0.73
CA GLU A 30 2.13 3.39 0.83
C GLU A 30 2.83 3.55 2.18
N ALA A 31 3.90 4.33 2.21
CA ALA A 31 4.61 4.67 3.44
C ALA A 31 4.93 6.16 3.45
N GLU A 32 4.67 6.79 4.60
CA GLU A 32 4.91 8.19 4.85
C GLU A 32 6.08 8.35 5.82
N PHE A 33 6.91 9.38 5.60
CA PHE A 33 8.09 9.68 6.39
C PHE A 33 8.17 11.15 6.78
N ASN A 34 8.49 11.39 8.04
CA ASN A 34 8.99 12.68 8.48
C ASN A 34 10.43 12.87 7.97
N LEU A 35 10.73 14.04 7.42
CA LEU A 35 12.08 14.42 7.07
C LEU A 35 12.74 15.14 8.24
N LEU A 36 13.89 14.64 8.69
CA LEU A 36 14.76 15.34 9.62
C LEU A 36 16.01 15.82 8.89
N VAL A 37 16.35 17.10 9.05
CA VAL A 37 17.60 17.70 8.55
C VAL A 37 18.35 18.27 9.75
N ASN A 38 19.57 17.80 9.99
CA ASN A 38 20.39 18.12 11.16
C ASN A 38 19.59 17.97 12.48
N GLY A 39 18.89 16.83 12.60
CA GLY A 39 18.08 16.50 13.78
C GLY A 39 16.73 17.22 13.89
N ARG A 40 16.45 18.23 13.06
CA ARG A 40 15.19 18.99 13.12
C ARG A 40 14.20 18.52 12.07
N ARG A 41 12.94 18.31 12.46
CA ARG A 41 11.85 18.00 11.52
C ARG A 41 11.67 19.18 10.54
N ARG A 42 11.65 18.89 9.25
CA ARG A 42 11.44 19.87 8.17
C ARG A 42 10.34 19.38 7.23
N ARG A 43 9.61 20.32 6.64
CA ARG A 43 8.64 20.02 5.59
C ARG A 43 9.38 19.79 4.26
N PRO A 44 9.20 18.64 3.59
CA PRO A 44 9.91 18.34 2.33
C PRO A 44 9.65 19.38 1.23
N GLU A 45 8.45 19.95 1.17
CA GLU A 45 8.08 21.00 0.21
C GLU A 45 8.87 22.30 0.43
N LYS A 46 9.33 22.56 1.67
CA LYS A 46 10.16 23.72 1.99
C LYS A 46 11.65 23.46 1.75
N VAL A 47 12.10 22.20 1.90
CA VAL A 47 13.50 21.83 1.68
C VAL A 47 13.79 21.62 0.20
N PHE A 48 12.92 20.91 -0.51
CA PHE A 48 13.15 20.51 -1.89
C PHE A 48 12.21 21.21 -2.90
N GLY A 49 11.08 21.78 -2.46
CA GLY A 49 10.03 22.25 -3.37
C GLY A 49 9.10 21.12 -3.79
N ASP A 50 9.59 20.26 -4.70
CA ASP A 50 8.87 19.09 -5.19
C ASP A 50 9.81 17.88 -5.38
N PRO A 51 9.27 16.65 -5.51
CA PRO A 51 10.10 15.44 -5.59
C PRO A 51 11.12 15.42 -6.73
N SER A 52 10.90 16.14 -7.83
CA SER A 52 11.82 16.19 -8.98
C SER A 52 13.15 16.87 -8.66
N ARG A 53 13.20 17.69 -7.61
CA ARG A 53 14.43 18.35 -7.13
C ARG A 53 15.23 17.50 -6.14
N LEU A 54 14.62 16.45 -5.58
CA LEU A 54 15.31 15.46 -4.75
C LEU A 54 15.85 14.29 -5.58
N VAL A 55 15.07 13.78 -6.53
CA VAL A 55 15.43 12.60 -7.33
C VAL A 55 16.22 13.02 -8.57
N ARG A 56 17.48 12.56 -8.68
CA ARG A 56 18.36 12.95 -9.80
C ARG A 56 17.89 12.48 -11.17
N ARG A 57 17.30 11.28 -11.25
CA ARG A 57 16.86 10.72 -12.53
C ARG A 57 15.51 11.31 -12.91
N ARG A 58 15.38 11.76 -14.17
CA ARG A 58 14.13 12.35 -14.68
C ARG A 58 12.94 11.41 -14.47
N MET A 59 11.98 11.84 -13.67
CA MET A 59 10.76 11.10 -13.35
C MET A 59 9.62 11.37 -14.33
N ILE A 60 8.70 10.42 -14.47
CA ILE A 60 7.48 10.61 -15.28
C ILE A 60 6.47 11.35 -14.40
N PRO A 61 5.91 12.50 -14.84
CA PRO A 61 4.89 13.17 -14.06
C PRO A 61 3.65 12.28 -13.91
N ARG A 62 2.97 12.40 -12.76
CA ARG A 62 1.66 11.80 -12.53
C ARG A 62 0.60 12.91 -12.47
N THR A 63 -0.67 12.55 -12.46
CA THR A 63 -1.75 13.50 -12.14
C THR A 63 -1.54 14.10 -10.73
N GLY A 64 -1.64 15.42 -10.61
CA GLY A 64 -1.35 16.15 -9.37
C GLY A 64 0.14 16.43 -9.18
N LYS A 65 0.58 16.55 -7.91
CA LYS A 65 1.97 16.87 -7.52
C LYS A 65 2.85 15.63 -7.30
N SER A 66 2.46 14.49 -7.87
CA SER A 66 3.18 13.22 -7.71
C SER A 66 3.99 12.85 -8.94
N PHE A 67 5.01 12.02 -8.73
CA PHE A 67 5.92 11.57 -9.78
C PHE A 67 6.10 10.06 -9.72
N GLN A 68 6.27 9.43 -10.89
CA GLN A 68 6.64 8.03 -10.99
C GLN A 68 8.14 7.87 -10.73
N LEU A 69 8.49 7.16 -9.66
CA LEU A 69 9.85 6.83 -9.29
C LEU A 69 10.47 5.83 -10.29
N PRO A 70 11.79 5.94 -10.56
CA PRO A 70 12.51 4.96 -11.37
C PRO A 70 12.47 3.53 -10.82
N ALA A 71 12.29 3.37 -9.50
CA ALA A 71 12.18 2.07 -8.86
C ALA A 71 10.80 1.40 -9.03
N GLY A 72 9.81 2.08 -9.61
CA GLY A 72 8.58 1.42 -10.07
C GLY A 72 7.28 2.04 -9.57
N GLY A 73 7.26 2.69 -8.42
CA GLY A 73 6.03 3.27 -7.86
C GLY A 73 6.02 4.79 -7.92
N ALA A 74 5.41 5.46 -6.93
CA ALA A 74 5.28 6.92 -6.90
C ALA A 74 5.96 7.57 -5.69
N ILE A 75 6.28 8.85 -5.83
CA ILE A 75 6.70 9.75 -4.75
C ILE A 75 5.91 11.05 -4.80
N TYR A 76 5.56 11.59 -3.64
CA TYR A 76 5.01 12.93 -3.48
C TYR A 76 5.28 13.46 -2.08
N PHE A 77 5.11 14.78 -1.92
CA PHE A 77 5.11 15.42 -0.62
C PHE A 77 3.66 15.76 -0.29
N ASP A 78 3.15 15.21 0.81
CA ASP A 78 1.80 15.47 1.30
C ASP A 78 1.88 16.00 2.73
N THR A 79 1.33 17.19 2.96
CA THR A 79 1.12 17.74 4.31
C THR A 79 2.39 17.70 5.20
N GLY A 80 3.58 17.93 4.61
CA GLY A 80 4.84 17.96 5.36
C GLY A 80 5.51 16.60 5.60
N VAL A 81 5.07 15.53 4.95
CA VAL A 81 5.75 14.23 4.91
C VAL A 81 6.18 13.85 3.48
N ILE A 82 7.20 13.01 3.37
CA ILE A 82 7.55 12.34 2.11
C ILE A 82 6.74 11.06 2.04
N GLU A 83 5.96 10.87 1.00
CA GLU A 83 5.22 9.64 0.76
C GLU A 83 5.79 8.89 -0.44
N VAL A 84 5.99 7.58 -0.26
CA VAL A 84 6.30 6.64 -1.34
C VAL A 84 5.23 5.58 -1.41
N ALA A 85 4.83 5.25 -2.62
CA ALA A 85 3.76 4.30 -2.87
C ALA A 85 4.20 3.27 -3.91
N THR A 86 3.76 2.03 -3.75
CA THR A 86 4.05 0.95 -4.71
C THR A 86 3.27 1.17 -6.00
N PRO A 87 3.72 0.62 -7.14
CA PRO A 87 2.77 0.39 -8.22
C PRO A 87 1.66 -0.57 -7.75
N ILE A 88 0.50 -0.53 -8.42
CA ILE A 88 -0.55 -1.51 -8.14
C ILE A 88 -0.12 -2.91 -8.57
N VAL A 89 -0.46 -3.90 -7.75
CA VAL A 89 -0.18 -5.31 -7.98
C VAL A 89 -1.51 -6.05 -8.02
N GLU A 90 -1.65 -6.98 -8.96
CA GLU A 90 -2.81 -7.87 -9.06
C GLU A 90 -2.95 -8.69 -7.77
N LEU A 91 -4.17 -8.74 -7.22
CA LEU A 91 -4.46 -9.40 -5.96
C LEU A 91 -4.58 -10.94 -6.16
N GLU A 92 -3.44 -11.55 -6.48
CA GLU A 92 -3.22 -12.96 -6.80
C GLU A 92 -2.17 -13.58 -5.85
N THR A 93 -1.92 -14.88 -5.94
CA THR A 93 -0.88 -15.54 -5.12
C THR A 93 0.49 -14.86 -5.29
N GLY A 94 1.14 -14.61 -4.16
CA GLY A 94 2.41 -13.89 -4.07
C GLY A 94 2.27 -12.36 -4.12
N CYS A 95 1.06 -11.78 -4.17
CA CYS A 95 0.90 -10.33 -4.26
C CYS A 95 1.49 -9.59 -3.05
N CYS A 96 1.37 -10.15 -1.84
CA CYS A 96 1.85 -9.51 -0.62
C CYS A 96 3.39 -9.43 -0.59
N TYR A 97 4.07 -10.48 -1.07
CA TYR A 97 5.52 -10.47 -1.29
C TYR A 97 5.93 -9.40 -2.28
N ARG A 98 5.25 -9.31 -3.42
CA ARG A 98 5.54 -8.32 -4.46
C ARG A 98 5.33 -6.90 -3.93
N ALA A 99 4.20 -6.63 -3.28
CA ALA A 99 3.87 -5.31 -2.76
C ALA A 99 4.86 -4.88 -1.66
N THR A 100 5.17 -5.74 -0.70
CA THR A 100 6.15 -5.47 0.36
C THR A 100 7.55 -5.23 -0.21
N ARG A 101 7.99 -6.10 -1.14
CA ARG A 101 9.26 -5.90 -1.86
C ARG A 101 9.29 -4.54 -2.56
N LEU A 102 8.26 -4.23 -3.33
CA LEU A 102 8.20 -3.01 -4.12
C LEU A 102 8.28 -1.78 -3.21
N LEU A 103 7.63 -1.80 -2.04
CA LEU A 103 7.70 -0.70 -1.09
C LEU A 103 9.14 -0.52 -0.57
N TRP A 104 9.79 -1.60 -0.14
CA TRP A 104 11.18 -1.53 0.34
C TRP A 104 12.20 -1.17 -0.75
N GLU A 105 11.97 -1.58 -2.00
CA GLU A 105 12.79 -1.14 -3.15
C GLU A 105 12.65 0.39 -3.37
N GLN A 106 11.45 0.94 -3.18
CA GLN A 106 11.16 2.37 -3.29
C GLN A 106 11.80 3.16 -2.13
N ILE A 107 11.66 2.67 -0.90
CA ILE A 107 12.31 3.25 0.29
C ILE A 107 13.83 3.26 0.11
N ARG A 108 14.41 2.15 -0.35
CA ARG A 108 15.85 2.06 -0.63
C ARG A 108 16.29 3.06 -1.70
N TYR A 109 15.48 3.23 -2.75
CA TYR A 109 15.78 4.19 -3.81
C TYR A 109 15.76 5.62 -3.24
N LEU A 110 14.70 5.98 -2.49
CA LEU A 110 14.57 7.28 -1.84
C LEU A 110 15.74 7.58 -0.90
N ARG A 111 16.12 6.62 -0.03
CA ARG A 111 17.24 6.77 0.89
C ARG A 111 18.53 7.15 0.15
N LYS A 112 18.83 6.48 -0.97
CA LYS A 112 20.02 6.78 -1.78
C LYS A 112 19.99 8.18 -2.39
N GLU A 113 18.84 8.65 -2.86
CA GLU A 113 18.70 10.02 -3.36
C GLU A 113 18.86 11.03 -2.21
N LEU A 114 18.31 10.74 -1.04
CA LEU A 114 18.44 11.58 0.15
C LEU A 114 19.88 11.63 0.67
N ASP A 115 20.61 10.51 0.70
CA ASP A 115 22.03 10.46 1.06
C ASP A 115 22.89 11.29 0.12
N HIS A 116 22.63 11.16 -1.19
CA HIS A 116 23.33 11.95 -2.18
C HIS A 116 23.06 13.45 -2.00
N TRP A 117 21.80 13.83 -1.80
CA TRP A 117 21.41 15.21 -1.56
C TRP A 117 22.06 15.76 -0.29
N ALA A 118 22.04 14.99 0.80
CA ALA A 118 22.63 15.37 2.10
C ALA A 118 24.14 15.61 1.97
N LYS A 119 24.86 14.71 1.27
CA LYS A 119 26.29 14.87 0.99
C LYS A 119 26.57 16.14 0.19
N ARG A 120 25.78 16.43 -0.85
CA ARG A 120 25.94 17.64 -1.67
C ARG A 120 25.74 18.93 -0.86
N HIS A 121 24.84 18.92 0.12
CA HIS A 121 24.50 20.08 0.94
C HIS A 121 25.19 20.08 2.31
N LYS A 122 26.19 19.21 2.53
CA LYS A 122 26.96 19.10 3.77
C LYS A 122 26.09 19.08 5.03
N CYS A 123 25.00 18.31 5.00
CA CYS A 123 24.08 18.16 6.12
C CYS A 123 23.76 16.69 6.39
N GLN A 124 23.10 16.42 7.51
CA GLN A 124 22.58 15.10 7.84
C GLN A 124 21.09 15.04 7.58
N CYS A 125 20.64 14.01 6.88
CA CYS A 125 19.21 13.76 6.62
C CYS A 125 18.79 12.38 7.12
N ARG A 126 17.64 12.31 7.80
CA ARG A 126 16.99 11.06 8.22
C ARG A 126 15.54 11.01 7.75
N LEU A 127 15.10 9.80 7.43
CA LEU A 127 13.69 9.49 7.23
C LEU A 127 13.19 8.83 8.50
N GLN A 128 12.32 9.50 9.24
CA GLN A 128 11.64 8.88 10.37
C GLN A 128 10.29 8.35 9.88
N GLY A 129 9.95 7.12 10.24
CA GLY A 129 8.65 6.50 10.00
C GLY A 129 7.51 7.41 10.45
N PHE A 130 6.40 7.38 9.72
CA PHE A 130 5.19 8.08 10.14
C PHE A 130 4.00 7.16 10.03
N SER A 131 3.69 6.66 8.84
CA SER A 131 2.56 5.74 8.66
C SER A 131 2.81 4.75 7.51
N ALA A 132 2.04 3.66 7.53
CA ALA A 132 1.94 2.69 6.44
C ALA A 132 0.47 2.44 6.11
N HIS A 133 0.16 2.42 4.81
CA HIS A 133 -1.21 2.28 4.30
C HIS A 133 -1.29 1.07 3.38
N TYR A 134 -2.23 0.18 3.69
CA TYR A 134 -2.51 -1.03 2.94
C TYR A 134 -3.79 -0.82 2.14
N ASN A 135 -3.63 -0.65 0.84
CA ASN A 135 -4.70 -0.27 -0.08
C ASN A 135 -5.18 -1.47 -0.87
N PHE A 136 -6.49 -1.73 -0.83
CA PHE A 136 -7.11 -2.82 -1.57
C PHE A 136 -8.26 -2.29 -2.42
N SER A 137 -8.09 -2.33 -3.73
CA SER A 137 -9.12 -1.91 -4.69
C SER A 137 -9.79 -3.12 -5.31
N PHE A 138 -11.11 -3.04 -5.47
CA PHE A 138 -11.92 -4.12 -6.00
C PHE A 138 -12.78 -3.60 -7.15
N PRO A 139 -13.10 -4.45 -8.14
CA PRO A 139 -14.08 -4.11 -9.16
C PRO A 139 -15.37 -3.65 -8.47
N ASN A 140 -16.01 -2.63 -9.02
CA ASN A 140 -17.15 -1.97 -8.38
C ASN A 140 -18.27 -3.01 -8.16
N ALA A 141 -18.48 -3.41 -6.91
CA ALA A 141 -19.34 -4.53 -6.54
C ALA A 141 -20.47 -4.08 -5.61
N ARG A 142 -21.04 -2.88 -5.82
CA ARG A 142 -22.26 -2.48 -5.11
C ARG A 142 -23.39 -3.41 -5.55
N LYS A 143 -23.52 -4.53 -4.86
CA LYS A 143 -24.54 -5.56 -5.10
C LYS A 143 -25.84 -5.24 -4.33
N SER A 144 -25.77 -4.50 -3.22
CA SER A 144 -26.94 -4.12 -2.41
C SER A 144 -26.67 -2.95 -1.45
N LYS A 145 -27.70 -2.39 -0.79
CA LYS A 145 -27.56 -1.39 0.29
C LYS A 145 -26.69 -1.90 1.46
N LEU A 146 -26.68 -3.22 1.68
CA LEU A 146 -25.91 -3.88 2.75
C LEU A 146 -24.46 -4.22 2.35
N ARG A 147 -24.11 -4.09 1.05
CA ARG A 147 -22.78 -4.39 0.50
C ARG A 147 -22.16 -3.16 -0.15
N ASN A 148 -21.56 -2.31 0.67
CA ASN A 148 -20.85 -1.12 0.22
C ASN A 148 -19.54 -0.91 1.00
N ALA A 149 -18.65 -0.07 0.46
CA ALA A 149 -17.32 0.16 1.04
C ALA A 149 -17.37 0.69 2.48
N THR A 150 -18.36 1.52 2.83
CA THR A 150 -18.54 2.05 4.19
C THR A 150 -18.86 0.94 5.18
N LYS A 151 -19.83 0.06 4.87
CA LYS A 151 -20.16 -1.08 5.73
C LYS A 151 -19.02 -2.10 5.81
N LEU A 152 -18.33 -2.33 4.70
CA LEU A 152 -17.12 -3.16 4.67
C LEU A 152 -16.06 -2.60 5.63
N ALA A 153 -15.72 -1.33 5.52
CA ALA A 153 -14.74 -0.68 6.38
C ALA A 153 -15.16 -0.69 7.85
N TYR A 154 -16.46 -0.49 8.14
CA TYR A 154 -16.99 -0.56 9.50
C TYR A 154 -16.79 -1.96 10.10
N LEU A 155 -17.22 -3.01 9.40
CA LEU A 155 -17.02 -4.39 9.81
C LEU A 155 -15.54 -4.75 9.99
N LEU A 156 -14.69 -4.34 9.05
CA LEU A 156 -13.25 -4.57 9.14
C LEU A 156 -12.61 -3.86 10.34
N THR A 157 -13.16 -2.73 10.79
CA THR A 157 -12.68 -2.07 12.02
C THR A 157 -12.98 -2.90 13.28
N HIS A 158 -13.87 -3.89 13.22
CA HIS A 158 -14.07 -4.84 14.32
C HIS A 158 -13.22 -6.11 14.21
N ILE A 159 -12.55 -6.35 13.08
CA ILE A 159 -11.79 -7.58 12.81
C ILE A 159 -10.28 -7.30 12.83
N LEU A 160 -9.85 -6.25 12.15
CA LEU A 160 -8.44 -5.99 11.87
C LEU A 160 -7.61 -5.44 13.05
N PRO A 161 -8.13 -4.58 13.95
CA PRO A 161 -7.26 -3.82 14.83
C PRO A 161 -6.33 -4.66 15.72
N VAL A 162 -6.83 -5.65 16.45
CA VAL A 162 -5.99 -6.44 17.37
C VAL A 162 -4.87 -7.21 16.65
N PRO A 163 -5.16 -7.96 15.56
CA PRO A 163 -4.10 -8.56 14.75
C PRO A 163 -3.11 -7.54 14.16
N VAL A 164 -3.59 -6.40 13.64
CA VAL A 164 -2.72 -5.38 13.03
C VAL A 164 -1.87 -4.66 14.07
N LEU A 165 -2.36 -4.47 15.29
CA LEU A 165 -1.57 -3.94 16.41
C LEU A 165 -0.32 -4.81 16.64
N LEU A 166 -0.50 -6.13 16.76
CA LEU A 166 0.62 -7.06 16.96
C LEU A 166 1.56 -7.16 15.75
N LEU A 167 1.04 -7.00 14.53
CA LEU A 167 1.85 -7.15 13.31
C LEU A 167 2.50 -5.86 12.82
N ALA A 168 2.02 -4.68 13.21
CA ALA A 168 2.43 -3.42 12.57
C ALA A 168 2.76 -2.28 13.53
N ALA A 169 2.16 -2.26 14.73
CA ALA A 169 2.28 -1.16 15.66
C ALA A 169 3.49 -1.30 16.58
N ASN A 170 3.94 -0.19 17.14
CA ASN A 170 4.98 -0.10 18.17
C ASN A 170 4.43 0.67 19.39
N ARG A 171 5.24 0.79 20.44
CA ARG A 171 4.84 1.43 21.72
C ARG A 171 4.39 2.90 21.60
N GLN A 172 4.82 3.60 20.55
CA GLN A 172 4.46 5.00 20.29
C GLN A 172 3.37 5.16 19.21
N SER A 173 2.79 4.06 18.74
CA SER A 173 1.76 4.12 17.71
C SER A 173 0.49 4.79 18.20
N SER A 174 -0.15 5.53 17.29
CA SER A 174 -1.30 6.37 17.63
C SER A 174 -2.65 5.69 17.40
N ALA A 175 -2.75 4.90 16.32
CA ALA A 175 -3.98 4.26 15.93
C ALA A 175 -3.78 3.15 14.90
N VAL A 176 -4.73 2.21 14.85
CA VAL A 176 -5.02 1.42 13.66
C VAL A 176 -6.33 1.90 13.06
N GLY A 177 -6.34 2.20 11.77
CA GLY A 177 -7.49 2.78 11.07
C GLY A 177 -7.98 1.93 9.89
N VAL A 178 -9.28 2.03 9.60
CA VAL A 178 -9.88 1.45 8.40
C VAL A 178 -10.76 2.51 7.75
N ARG A 179 -10.53 2.74 6.46
CA ARG A 179 -11.09 3.87 5.74
C ARG A 179 -11.75 3.41 4.45
N PRO A 180 -13.04 3.73 4.25
CA PRO A 180 -13.69 3.47 2.98
C PRO A 180 -13.23 4.49 1.94
N ARG A 181 -13.11 4.01 0.70
CA ARG A 181 -13.08 4.77 -0.54
C ARG A 181 -14.07 4.11 -1.51
N ARG A 182 -14.48 4.83 -2.55
CA ARG A 182 -15.56 4.40 -3.47
C ARG A 182 -15.49 2.91 -3.85
N THR A 183 -14.34 2.45 -4.34
CA THR A 183 -14.07 1.06 -4.76
C THR A 183 -12.86 0.44 -4.06
N ARG A 184 -12.45 1.03 -2.93
CA ARG A 184 -11.21 0.66 -2.24
C ARG A 184 -11.43 0.69 -0.72
N VAL A 185 -10.75 -0.18 0.00
CA VAL A 185 -10.56 -0.03 1.44
C VAL A 185 -9.08 0.23 1.71
N GLU A 186 -8.83 1.12 2.66
CA GLU A 186 -7.49 1.49 3.10
C GLU A 186 -7.38 1.17 4.59
N VAL A 187 -6.37 0.40 4.95
CA VAL A 187 -6.03 0.08 6.34
C VAL A 187 -4.76 0.85 6.68
N THR A 188 -4.76 1.59 7.77
CA THR A 188 -3.65 2.46 8.16
C THR A 188 -3.10 2.02 9.51
N ALA A 189 -1.78 1.98 9.63
CA ALA A 189 -1.07 1.85 10.89
C ALA A 189 0.12 2.80 10.87
N ASP A 190 0.82 2.93 12.00
CA ASP A 190 2.17 3.50 12.01
C ASP A 190 3.11 2.72 11.09
N PHE A 191 4.21 3.37 10.67
CA PHE A 191 5.20 2.70 9.83
C PHE A 191 5.82 1.49 10.53
N THR A 192 5.84 0.33 9.87
CA THR A 192 6.46 -0.90 10.38
C THR A 192 7.88 -1.01 9.83
N SER A 193 8.88 -0.75 10.66
CA SER A 193 10.30 -0.81 10.25
C SER A 193 10.88 -2.23 10.13
N ASP A 194 10.06 -3.25 10.38
CA ASP A 194 10.39 -4.65 10.15
C ASP A 194 9.69 -5.17 8.85
N PRO A 195 10.47 -5.58 7.83
CA PRO A 195 9.93 -6.06 6.56
C PRO A 195 9.13 -7.37 6.65
N ALA A 196 9.45 -8.27 7.58
CA ALA A 196 8.74 -9.53 7.78
C ALA A 196 7.37 -9.28 8.43
N LEU A 197 7.31 -8.39 9.42
CA LEU A 197 6.08 -7.94 10.05
C LEU A 197 5.20 -7.12 9.09
N MET A 198 5.79 -6.28 8.24
CA MET A 198 5.05 -5.59 7.18
C MET A 198 4.43 -6.58 6.17
N LEU A 199 5.18 -7.61 5.77
CA LEU A 199 4.68 -8.68 4.91
C LEU A 199 3.55 -9.48 5.59
N ALA A 200 3.73 -9.82 6.87
CA ALA A 200 2.73 -10.51 7.69
C ALA A 200 1.44 -9.68 7.80
N THR A 201 1.56 -8.38 8.07
CA THR A 201 0.43 -7.43 8.08
C THR A 201 -0.27 -7.40 6.74
N CYS A 202 0.48 -7.24 5.65
CA CYS A 202 -0.06 -7.23 4.30
C CYS A 202 -0.82 -8.52 3.98
N ALA A 203 -0.26 -9.69 4.31
CA ALA A 203 -0.87 -10.99 4.07
C ALA A 203 -2.12 -11.23 4.92
N PHE A 204 -2.09 -10.86 6.20
CA PHE A 204 -3.22 -10.94 7.10
C PHE A 204 -4.38 -10.08 6.59
N VAL A 205 -4.14 -8.79 6.35
CA VAL A 205 -5.18 -7.86 5.88
C VAL A 205 -5.73 -8.31 4.52
N ALA A 206 -4.88 -8.72 3.59
CA ALA A 206 -5.32 -9.22 2.29
C ALA A 206 -6.22 -10.46 2.43
N GLY A 207 -5.83 -11.41 3.29
CA GLY A 207 -6.60 -12.61 3.58
C GLY A 207 -7.96 -12.30 4.20
N VAL A 208 -8.01 -11.43 5.21
CA VAL A 208 -9.26 -10.98 5.84
C VAL A 208 -10.17 -10.30 4.84
N VAL A 209 -9.67 -9.28 4.13
CA VAL A 209 -10.49 -8.51 3.17
C VAL A 209 -11.03 -9.43 2.07
N GLN A 210 -10.20 -10.32 1.52
CA GLN A 210 -10.64 -11.28 0.51
C GLN A 210 -11.65 -12.32 1.00
N THR A 211 -11.66 -12.63 2.30
CA THR A 211 -12.64 -13.53 2.91
C THR A 211 -13.95 -12.78 3.18
N VAL A 212 -13.89 -11.62 3.82
CA VAL A 212 -15.07 -10.80 4.16
C VAL A 212 -15.82 -10.37 2.91
N LEU A 213 -15.12 -10.05 1.81
CA LEU A 213 -15.77 -9.73 0.53
C LEU A 213 -16.65 -10.86 -0.02
N ARG A 214 -16.44 -12.12 0.42
CA ARG A 214 -17.25 -13.28 0.03
C ARG A 214 -18.44 -13.53 0.95
N TRP A 215 -18.52 -12.88 2.11
CA TRP A 215 -19.71 -12.98 2.96
C TRP A 215 -20.93 -12.42 2.23
N GLU A 216 -22.13 -12.79 2.68
CA GLU A 216 -23.38 -12.36 2.07
C GLU A 216 -23.60 -10.84 2.21
N ASP A 217 -23.33 -10.29 3.38
CA ASP A 217 -23.36 -8.86 3.68
C ASP A 217 -22.20 -8.45 4.61
N PHE A 218 -22.16 -7.17 4.98
CA PHE A 218 -21.11 -6.61 5.85
C PHE A 218 -21.65 -6.21 7.24
N GLY A 219 -22.62 -6.94 7.77
CA GLY A 219 -23.18 -6.76 9.10
C GLY A 219 -22.35 -7.42 10.21
N LEU A 220 -22.40 -6.85 11.42
CA LEU A 220 -21.63 -7.34 12.57
C LEU A 220 -22.08 -8.73 13.07
N ARG A 221 -23.25 -9.23 12.66
CA ARG A 221 -23.71 -10.60 12.93
C ARG A 221 -22.71 -11.65 12.47
N HIS A 222 -21.93 -11.35 11.42
CA HIS A 222 -20.92 -12.25 10.92
C HIS A 222 -19.75 -12.46 11.89
N LEU A 223 -19.52 -11.55 12.84
CA LEU A 223 -18.49 -11.76 13.87
C LEU A 223 -18.80 -13.00 14.70
N ASN A 224 -20.04 -13.09 15.23
CA ASN A 224 -20.47 -14.26 16.01
C ASN A 224 -20.51 -15.54 15.15
N ARG A 225 -21.07 -15.47 13.92
CA ARG A 225 -21.15 -16.61 13.00
C ARG A 225 -19.77 -17.20 12.66
N ASN A 226 -18.74 -16.36 12.62
CA ASN A 226 -17.37 -16.79 12.32
C ASN A 226 -16.49 -16.89 13.57
N ARG A 227 -17.09 -16.88 14.78
CA ARG A 227 -16.38 -16.97 16.07
C ARG A 227 -15.23 -15.96 16.21
N ILE A 228 -15.44 -14.73 15.72
CA ILE A 228 -14.47 -13.64 15.85
C ILE A 228 -14.68 -12.97 17.22
N PRO A 229 -13.65 -12.92 18.09
CA PRO A 229 -13.75 -12.29 19.40
C PRO A 229 -14.17 -10.83 19.33
N ARG A 230 -14.93 -10.39 20.34
CA ARG A 230 -15.41 -9.00 20.44
C ARG A 230 -15.05 -8.43 21.80
N VAL A 231 -14.05 -7.57 21.83
CA VAL A 231 -13.63 -6.86 23.04
C VAL A 231 -14.75 -5.94 23.53
N THR A 232 -14.86 -5.78 24.85
CA THR A 232 -15.78 -4.87 25.51
C THR A 232 -15.13 -4.22 26.75
N PRO A 233 -15.27 -2.91 26.97
CA PRO A 233 -15.83 -1.92 26.04
C PRO A 233 -14.99 -1.81 24.77
N PHE A 234 -15.65 -1.41 23.67
CA PHE A 234 -15.01 -1.14 22.38
C PHE A 234 -15.55 0.16 21.80
N ARG A 235 -14.74 1.22 21.86
CA ARG A 235 -15.11 2.58 21.46
C ARG A 235 -14.42 2.95 20.15
N LEU A 236 -15.18 2.94 19.06
CA LEU A 236 -14.68 3.38 17.76
C LEU A 236 -14.58 4.90 17.70
N ARG A 237 -13.42 5.42 17.29
CA ARG A 237 -13.23 6.84 17.01
C ARG A 237 -13.44 7.10 15.52
N LYS A 238 -14.30 8.05 15.17
CA LYS A 238 -14.36 8.56 13.79
C LYS A 238 -13.03 9.23 13.45
N HIS A 239 -12.60 9.09 12.20
CA HIS A 239 -11.42 9.81 11.74
C HIS A 239 -11.74 11.32 11.69
N SER A 240 -10.88 12.16 12.29
CA SER A 240 -11.18 13.58 12.53
C SER A 240 -11.29 14.41 11.25
N SER A 241 -10.42 14.17 10.26
CA SER A 241 -10.36 14.92 9.00
C SER A 241 -10.82 14.15 7.77
N ARG A 242 -11.16 12.86 7.89
CA ARG A 242 -11.38 11.97 6.74
C ARG A 242 -12.51 10.98 7.04
N ARG A 243 -13.03 10.29 6.03
CA ARG A 243 -14.00 9.19 6.23
C ARG A 243 -13.31 7.94 6.80
N GLY A 244 -13.94 7.28 7.76
CA GLY A 244 -13.48 6.00 8.34
C GLY A 244 -13.45 5.99 9.87
N TRP A 245 -12.84 4.95 10.42
CA TRP A 245 -12.76 4.70 11.86
C TRP A 245 -11.35 4.32 12.29
N ARG A 246 -11.06 4.55 13.58
CA ARG A 246 -9.78 4.26 14.22
C ARG A 246 -10.01 3.58 15.57
N VAL A 247 -9.09 2.68 15.89
CA VAL A 247 -8.85 2.16 17.25
C VAL A 247 -7.61 2.88 17.78
N THR A 248 -7.80 3.64 18.85
CA THR A 248 -6.79 4.44 19.56
C THR A 248 -6.50 3.83 20.94
N ALA A 249 -5.62 4.46 21.73
CA ALA A 249 -5.32 4.02 23.10
C ALA A 249 -6.59 3.82 23.94
N ASP A 250 -7.54 4.77 23.87
CA ASP A 250 -8.78 4.72 24.68
C ASP A 250 -9.93 3.96 24.01
N SER A 251 -9.67 3.23 22.93
CA SER A 251 -10.71 2.45 22.25
C SER A 251 -11.04 1.16 22.99
N LEU A 252 -10.12 0.66 23.82
CA LEU A 252 -10.27 -0.55 24.63
C LEU A 252 -10.21 -0.17 26.12
N ALA A 253 -10.46 -1.14 27.01
CA ALA A 253 -10.35 -0.93 28.46
C ALA A 253 -8.95 -0.49 28.92
N GLN A 254 -7.93 -0.99 28.23
CA GLN A 254 -6.53 -0.64 28.46
C GLN A 254 -5.86 -0.34 27.11
N SER A 255 -4.89 0.58 27.11
CA SER A 255 -4.18 0.97 25.90
C SER A 255 -3.41 -0.21 25.31
N PRO A 256 -3.76 -0.66 24.09
CA PRO A 256 -3.10 -1.81 23.48
C PRO A 256 -1.66 -1.53 23.03
N PHE A 257 -1.23 -0.27 23.08
CA PHE A 257 0.12 0.13 22.68
C PHE A 257 1.13 -0.01 23.82
N VAL A 258 0.71 0.16 25.07
CA VAL A 258 1.62 0.16 26.24
C VAL A 258 1.41 -1.03 27.17
N ALA A 259 0.23 -1.66 27.15
CA ALA A 259 -0.05 -2.85 27.95
C ALA A 259 0.82 -4.05 27.54
N ASP A 260 0.97 -5.02 28.46
CA ASP A 260 1.56 -6.32 28.13
C ASP A 260 0.63 -7.09 27.17
N THR A 261 1.18 -7.52 26.04
CA THR A 261 0.44 -8.22 24.99
C THR A 261 0.04 -9.64 25.38
N ASN A 262 0.68 -10.22 26.40
CA ASN A 262 0.44 -11.57 26.91
C ASN A 262 -0.51 -11.59 28.12
N ALA A 263 -0.62 -10.49 28.85
CA ALA A 263 -1.47 -10.41 30.02
C ALA A 263 -2.97 -10.50 29.64
N PRO A 264 -3.80 -11.25 30.41
CA PRO A 264 -5.23 -11.36 30.17
C PRO A 264 -5.97 -10.10 30.65
N LEU A 265 -5.94 -9.04 29.83
CA LEU A 265 -6.43 -7.71 30.22
C LEU A 265 -7.74 -7.30 29.52
N TRP A 266 -8.12 -7.96 28.43
CA TRP A 266 -9.24 -7.53 27.59
C TRP A 266 -10.44 -8.45 27.75
N LYS A 267 -11.49 -7.92 28.38
CA LYS A 267 -12.79 -8.60 28.49
C LYS A 267 -13.47 -8.68 27.13
N LEU A 268 -14.04 -9.84 26.83
CA LEU A 268 -14.86 -10.09 25.66
C LEU A 268 -16.36 -9.98 26.00
N ARG A 269 -17.18 -9.80 24.97
CA ARG A 269 -18.64 -9.77 25.11
C ARG A 269 -19.25 -11.06 25.67
N ASP A 270 -18.56 -12.19 25.51
CA ASP A 270 -18.97 -13.49 26.05
C ASP A 270 -18.50 -13.72 27.50
N GLY A 271 -17.91 -12.70 28.14
CA GLY A 271 -17.49 -12.73 29.54
C GLY A 271 -16.04 -13.17 29.75
N ARG A 272 -15.40 -13.82 28.77
CA ARG A 272 -14.00 -14.25 28.87
C ARG A 272 -13.06 -13.05 28.94
N ILE A 273 -11.92 -13.21 29.62
CA ILE A 273 -10.85 -12.21 29.65
C ILE A 273 -9.63 -12.83 28.97
N LEU A 274 -9.15 -12.20 27.89
CA LEU A 274 -8.08 -12.72 27.07
C LEU A 274 -6.97 -11.67 26.89
N SER A 275 -5.78 -12.14 26.53
CA SER A 275 -4.68 -11.29 26.07
C SER A 275 -4.87 -10.84 24.63
N LEU A 276 -4.16 -9.79 24.19
CA LEU A 276 -4.20 -9.36 22.78
C LEU A 276 -3.77 -10.49 21.84
N ARG A 277 -2.79 -11.29 22.26
CA ARG A 277 -2.31 -12.46 21.52
C ARG A 277 -3.36 -13.53 21.36
N ALA A 278 -4.04 -13.90 22.46
CA ALA A 278 -5.13 -14.87 22.41
C ALA A 278 -6.28 -14.38 21.50
N ILE A 279 -6.64 -13.10 21.58
CA ILE A 279 -7.65 -12.48 20.71
C ILE A 279 -7.23 -12.52 19.23
N ALA A 280 -5.97 -12.19 18.93
CA ALA A 280 -5.45 -12.25 17.57
C ALA A 280 -5.40 -13.69 17.02
N ALA A 281 -5.02 -14.67 17.84
CA ALA A 281 -4.98 -16.07 17.49
C ALA A 281 -6.39 -16.61 17.16
N GLU A 282 -7.40 -16.32 17.99
CA GLU A 282 -8.80 -16.66 17.70
C GLU A 282 -9.30 -15.96 16.43
N THR A 283 -8.93 -14.69 16.24
CA THR A 283 -9.30 -13.91 15.04
C THR A 283 -8.67 -14.48 13.77
N LEU A 284 -7.46 -15.06 13.84
CA LEU A 284 -6.77 -15.63 12.69
C LEU A 284 -7.50 -16.85 12.10
N SER A 285 -8.14 -17.66 12.95
CA SER A 285 -8.73 -18.96 12.61
C SER A 285 -9.58 -18.97 11.32
N PRO A 286 -10.63 -18.12 11.18
CA PRO A 286 -11.47 -18.12 9.98
C PRO A 286 -10.75 -17.68 8.69
N PHE A 287 -9.57 -17.07 8.80
CA PHE A 287 -8.85 -16.49 7.67
C PHE A 287 -7.64 -17.31 7.20
N ARG A 288 -7.20 -18.32 7.96
CA ARG A 288 -5.99 -19.13 7.68
C ARG A 288 -5.94 -19.65 6.25
N ARG A 289 -7.03 -20.26 5.77
CA ARG A 289 -7.11 -20.83 4.39
C ARG A 289 -6.87 -19.77 3.32
N ARG A 290 -7.38 -18.55 3.52
CA ARG A 290 -7.25 -17.46 2.54
C ARG A 290 -5.88 -16.83 2.58
N ILE A 291 -5.33 -16.60 3.77
CA ILE A 291 -3.97 -16.11 3.97
C ILE A 291 -2.96 -17.05 3.30
N ARG A 292 -3.05 -18.37 3.55
CA ARG A 292 -2.19 -19.37 2.91
C ARG A 292 -2.28 -19.36 1.38
N ARG A 293 -3.48 -19.17 0.82
CA ARG A 293 -3.70 -19.15 -0.64
C ARG A 293 -3.10 -17.92 -1.34
N ILE A 294 -3.13 -16.76 -0.69
CA ILE A 294 -2.64 -15.51 -1.30
C ILE A 294 -1.15 -15.25 -1.03
N SER A 295 -0.63 -15.82 0.06
CA SER A 295 0.79 -15.78 0.43
C SER A 295 1.39 -17.19 0.29
N ASP A 296 1.77 -17.82 1.40
CA ASP A 296 2.18 -19.22 1.52
C ASP A 296 2.07 -19.70 2.98
N SER A 297 2.49 -20.94 3.27
CA SER A 297 2.47 -21.50 4.63
C SER A 297 3.44 -20.78 5.58
N ASN A 298 4.63 -20.42 5.10
CA ASN A 298 5.66 -19.80 5.94
C ASN A 298 5.20 -18.45 6.51
N ILE A 299 4.50 -17.63 5.72
CA ILE A 299 3.95 -16.37 6.24
C ILE A 299 2.79 -16.61 7.19
N LEU A 300 1.94 -17.60 6.93
CA LEU A 300 0.87 -17.96 7.86
C LEU A 300 1.44 -18.45 9.21
N GLU A 301 2.49 -19.27 9.17
CA GLU A 301 3.23 -19.75 10.35
C GLU A 301 3.88 -18.59 11.09
N HIS A 302 4.49 -17.63 10.39
CA HIS A 302 5.05 -16.45 11.02
C HIS A 302 3.98 -15.58 11.70
N ILE A 303 2.84 -15.34 11.05
CA ILE A 303 1.69 -14.65 11.68
C ILE A 303 1.22 -15.39 12.93
N ALA A 304 1.06 -16.71 12.84
CA ALA A 304 0.64 -17.53 13.97
C ALA A 304 1.69 -17.54 15.10
N ALA A 305 2.98 -17.57 14.77
CA ALA A 305 4.07 -17.51 15.74
C ALA A 305 4.08 -16.16 16.47
N VAL A 306 3.85 -15.04 15.76
CA VAL A 306 3.65 -13.75 16.42
C VAL A 306 2.44 -13.84 17.34
N PHE A 307 1.27 -14.29 16.87
CA PHE A 307 0.09 -14.37 17.75
C PHE A 307 0.22 -15.36 18.92
N ALA A 308 1.13 -16.33 18.85
CA ALA A 308 1.44 -17.25 19.95
C ALA A 308 2.54 -16.73 20.90
N GLY A 309 3.21 -15.62 20.58
CA GLY A 309 4.35 -15.12 21.34
C GLY A 309 5.69 -15.81 21.01
N ASN A 310 5.69 -16.72 20.04
CA ASN A 310 6.89 -17.43 19.57
C ASN A 310 7.72 -16.63 18.56
N ALA A 311 7.19 -15.51 18.07
CA ALA A 311 7.92 -14.53 17.27
C ALA A 311 7.60 -13.11 17.74
N ARG A 312 8.58 -12.22 17.63
CA ARG A 312 8.48 -10.85 18.17
C ARG A 312 7.49 -10.00 17.37
N SER A 313 6.69 -9.24 18.11
CA SER A 313 6.01 -8.02 17.67
C SER A 313 6.89 -6.80 17.96
N LEU A 314 6.68 -5.68 17.26
CA LEU A 314 7.28 -4.41 17.68
C LEU A 314 6.71 -3.89 19.02
N LEU A 315 5.58 -4.43 19.48
CA LEU A 315 5.03 -4.19 20.81
C LEU A 315 5.76 -4.97 21.92
N ASP A 316 6.66 -5.90 21.60
CA ASP A 316 7.43 -6.61 22.64
C ASP A 316 8.63 -5.82 23.14
N PHE A 317 9.00 -4.76 22.43
CA PHE A 317 10.08 -3.87 22.84
C PHE A 317 9.56 -2.81 23.81
N ALA A 318 10.42 -2.35 24.70
CA ALA A 318 10.13 -1.25 25.62
C ALA A 318 9.93 0.07 24.87
N GLU A 319 10.69 0.27 23.79
CA GLU A 319 10.65 1.47 22.95
C GLU A 319 10.47 1.10 21.48
N ARG A 320 10.09 2.09 20.64
CA ARG A 320 10.07 1.87 19.19
C ARG A 320 11.50 1.66 18.67
N PRO A 321 11.71 0.80 17.66
CA PRO A 321 13.06 0.47 17.19
C PRO A 321 13.72 1.65 16.47
N GLU A 322 15.05 1.78 16.59
CA GLU A 322 15.85 2.81 15.89
C GLU A 322 15.69 2.80 14.37
N THR A 323 15.38 1.63 13.78
CA THR A 323 15.08 1.48 12.35
C THR A 323 13.83 2.25 11.91
N TYR A 324 12.97 2.65 12.86
CA TYR A 324 11.88 3.60 12.64
C TYR A 324 12.41 5.04 12.51
N ASP A 325 13.49 5.39 13.21
CA ASP A 325 14.02 6.77 13.29
C ASP A 325 15.09 7.11 12.23
N ASP A 326 15.62 6.12 11.52
CA ASP A 326 16.42 6.30 10.30
C ASP A 326 16.10 5.24 9.23
N VAL A 327 14.87 5.30 8.72
CA VAL A 327 14.33 4.36 7.74
C VAL A 327 15.22 4.28 6.50
N GLY A 328 15.58 3.05 6.17
CA GLY A 328 16.31 2.74 4.96
C GLY A 328 17.84 2.88 5.06
N ARG A 329 18.37 3.32 6.21
CA ARG A 329 19.83 3.44 6.42
C ARG A 329 20.53 2.09 6.44
N THR A 330 20.06 1.18 7.29
CA THR A 330 20.52 -0.21 7.41
C THR A 330 19.41 -1.11 6.87
N ILE A 331 19.52 -1.49 5.59
CA ILE A 331 18.47 -2.28 4.92
C ILE A 331 18.91 -3.75 4.82
N ASP A 332 18.34 -4.61 5.66
CA ASP A 332 18.18 -6.04 5.36
C ASP A 332 16.70 -6.45 5.41
N TRP A 333 16.03 -6.31 4.26
CA TRP A 333 14.66 -6.76 4.05
C TRP A 333 14.59 -8.18 3.50
N GLY A 334 15.60 -9.01 3.79
CA GLY A 334 15.61 -10.40 3.34
C GLY A 334 15.50 -10.49 1.82
N ARG A 335 16.21 -9.63 1.08
CA ARG A 335 16.11 -9.48 -0.39
C ARG A 335 16.15 -10.82 -1.13
N ARG A 336 16.91 -11.79 -0.63
CA ARG A 336 16.98 -13.17 -1.18
C ARG A 336 15.66 -13.92 -0.95
N ARG A 337 15.10 -13.87 0.26
CA ARG A 337 13.81 -14.50 0.63
C ARG A 337 12.64 -13.88 -0.13
N MET A 338 12.59 -12.56 -0.28
CA MET A 338 11.47 -11.86 -0.95
C MET A 338 11.50 -11.93 -2.48
N ARG A 339 12.63 -12.30 -3.09
CA ARG A 339 12.77 -12.48 -4.55
C ARG A 339 12.25 -13.81 -5.08
N ARG A 340 11.73 -14.68 -4.20
CA ARG A 340 11.13 -15.97 -4.59
C ARG A 340 10.03 -15.81 -5.65
N TRP A 341 9.33 -14.66 -5.66
CA TRP A 341 8.21 -14.43 -6.55
C TRP A 341 8.58 -13.60 -7.78
N PRO A 342 8.21 -14.04 -9.00
CA PRO A 342 8.44 -13.26 -10.21
C PRO A 342 7.60 -11.97 -10.17
N ARG A 343 8.06 -10.95 -10.90
CA ARG A 343 7.33 -9.69 -11.07
C ARG A 343 5.90 -9.92 -11.56
N SER A 344 4.97 -9.09 -11.10
CA SER A 344 3.58 -9.12 -11.55
C SER A 344 3.46 -8.67 -13.02
N LYS A 345 2.29 -8.84 -13.67
CA LYS A 345 2.14 -8.41 -15.07
C LYS A 345 2.15 -6.88 -15.14
N TYR A 346 1.44 -6.22 -14.23
CA TYR A 346 1.48 -4.76 -14.08
C TYR A 346 2.87 -4.23 -13.77
N GLU A 347 3.61 -4.87 -12.87
CA GLU A 347 4.98 -4.47 -12.55
C GLU A 347 5.89 -4.52 -13.80
N LYS A 348 5.80 -5.59 -14.60
CA LYS A 348 6.56 -5.71 -15.86
C LYS A 348 6.24 -4.60 -16.85
N VAL A 349 4.96 -4.24 -16.98
CA VAL A 349 4.53 -3.12 -17.83
C VAL A 349 5.09 -1.80 -17.31
N ILE A 350 4.97 -1.54 -16.00
CA ILE A 350 5.42 -0.29 -15.40
C ILE A 350 6.93 -0.10 -15.54
N HIS A 351 7.73 -1.17 -15.43
CA HIS A 351 9.16 -1.07 -15.72
C HIS A 351 9.47 -0.71 -17.19
N ARG A 352 8.67 -1.17 -18.15
CA ARG A 352 8.81 -0.76 -19.56
C ARG A 352 8.42 0.71 -19.76
N VAL A 353 7.34 1.13 -19.10
CA VAL A 353 6.89 2.53 -19.10
C VAL A 353 8.00 3.46 -18.55
N ILE A 354 8.64 3.06 -17.45
CA ILE A 354 9.75 3.80 -16.82
C ILE A 354 11.02 3.81 -17.67
N ALA A 355 11.28 2.76 -18.46
CA ALA A 355 12.42 2.71 -19.37
C ALA A 355 12.35 3.81 -20.45
N ARG A 356 11.16 4.38 -20.72
CA ARG A 356 10.90 5.45 -21.71
C ARG A 356 11.30 5.11 -23.15
N GLU A 357 11.59 3.85 -23.43
CA GLU A 357 11.77 3.37 -24.79
C GLU A 357 10.43 3.46 -25.54
N PRO A 358 10.42 3.90 -26.81
CA PRO A 358 9.19 3.95 -27.59
C PRO A 358 8.53 2.57 -27.66
N MET A 359 7.33 2.45 -27.10
CA MET A 359 6.56 1.22 -27.08
C MET A 359 5.90 1.01 -28.45
N ARG A 360 6.18 -0.13 -29.09
CA ARG A 360 5.54 -0.51 -30.35
C ARG A 360 4.19 -1.18 -30.08
N VAL A 361 3.12 -0.58 -30.62
CA VAL A 361 1.75 -1.08 -30.56
C VAL A 361 1.21 -1.16 -31.99
N GLY A 362 1.15 -2.38 -32.52
CA GLY A 362 0.90 -2.60 -33.96
C GLY A 362 2.02 -2.00 -34.82
N GLN A 363 1.64 -1.19 -35.80
CA GLN A 363 2.57 -0.45 -36.66
C GLN A 363 3.02 0.90 -36.05
N LYS A 364 2.39 1.34 -34.96
CA LYS A 364 2.65 2.66 -34.36
C LYS A 364 3.63 2.58 -33.19
N ARG A 365 4.40 3.66 -32.99
CA ARG A 365 5.32 3.83 -31.86
C ARG A 365 4.80 4.92 -30.93
N TYR A 366 4.82 4.66 -29.63
CA TYR A 366 4.32 5.57 -28.61
C TYR A 366 5.40 5.86 -27.57
N ARG A 367 5.52 7.13 -27.18
CA ARG A 367 6.36 7.58 -26.06
C ARG A 367 5.48 7.91 -24.87
N VAL A 368 5.93 7.55 -23.67
CA VAL A 368 5.21 7.86 -22.43
C VAL A 368 5.35 9.34 -22.09
N ASP A 369 4.22 10.01 -21.90
CA ASP A 369 4.16 11.42 -21.49
C ASP A 369 3.90 11.53 -19.97
N ARG A 370 2.89 10.79 -19.47
CA ARG A 370 2.40 10.91 -18.08
C ARG A 370 1.80 9.59 -17.60
N MET A 371 1.84 9.38 -16.29
CA MET A 371 1.04 8.38 -15.60
C MET A 371 -0.28 9.00 -15.12
N ASN A 372 -1.43 8.52 -15.61
CA ASN A 372 -2.73 9.02 -15.20
C ASN A 372 -3.33 8.11 -14.11
N GLY A 373 -3.28 8.58 -12.87
CA GLY A 373 -3.64 7.76 -11.71
C GLY A 373 -2.77 6.49 -11.60
N TRP A 374 -3.35 5.41 -11.07
CA TRP A 374 -2.63 4.16 -10.80
C TRP A 374 -2.69 3.14 -11.94
N TYR A 375 -3.61 3.31 -12.89
CA TYR A 375 -3.98 2.27 -13.85
C TYR A 375 -3.87 2.71 -15.32
N GLN A 376 -3.68 4.00 -15.59
CA GLN A 376 -3.60 4.53 -16.95
C GLN A 376 -2.27 5.22 -17.22
N VAL A 377 -1.86 5.19 -18.48
CA VAL A 377 -0.63 5.79 -19.00
C VAL A 377 -1.00 6.61 -20.23
N ASP A 378 -0.71 7.89 -20.19
CA ASP A 378 -0.87 8.78 -21.33
C ASP A 378 0.39 8.74 -22.17
N CYS A 379 0.20 8.43 -23.44
CA CYS A 379 1.26 8.28 -24.42
C CYS A 379 1.05 9.22 -25.60
N ARG A 380 2.14 9.53 -26.30
CA ARG A 380 2.15 10.29 -27.54
C ARG A 380 2.69 9.46 -28.68
N GLU A 381 1.97 9.40 -29.79
CA GLU A 381 2.45 8.76 -31.02
C GLU A 381 3.68 9.52 -31.56
N VAL A 382 4.76 8.82 -31.89
CA VAL A 382 6.05 9.46 -32.27
C VAL A 382 5.95 10.24 -33.58
N GLY A 383 5.22 9.71 -34.58
CA GLY A 383 5.08 10.36 -35.89
C GLY A 383 4.05 11.49 -35.90
N THR A 384 2.82 11.21 -35.44
CA THR A 384 1.69 12.15 -35.55
C THR A 384 1.55 13.09 -34.36
N ARG A 385 2.30 12.86 -33.28
CA ARG A 385 2.14 13.52 -31.96
C ARG A 385 0.75 13.41 -31.33
N ARG A 386 -0.16 12.58 -31.87
CA ARG A 386 -1.48 12.36 -31.29
C ARG A 386 -1.37 11.68 -29.93
N ARG A 387 -2.18 12.13 -28.97
CA ARG A 387 -2.24 11.54 -27.63
C ARG A 387 -3.14 10.32 -27.62
N ARG A 388 -2.76 9.32 -26.83
CA ARG A 388 -3.56 8.13 -26.56
C ARG A 388 -3.31 7.65 -25.14
N THR A 389 -4.39 7.41 -24.41
CA THR A 389 -4.33 6.79 -23.07
C THR A 389 -4.45 5.28 -23.21
N PHE A 390 -3.58 4.56 -22.54
CA PHE A 390 -3.66 3.10 -22.40
C PHE A 390 -3.91 2.74 -20.93
N ASN A 391 -4.69 1.70 -20.67
CA ASN A 391 -4.73 1.09 -19.34
C ASN A 391 -3.71 -0.06 -19.21
N LEU A 392 -3.38 -0.46 -17.97
CA LEU A 392 -2.37 -1.50 -17.76
C LEU A 392 -2.77 -2.86 -18.36
N ASP A 393 -4.06 -3.23 -18.39
CA ASP A 393 -4.49 -4.50 -19.01
C ASP A 393 -4.28 -4.51 -20.53
N GLU A 394 -4.52 -3.40 -21.21
CA GLU A 394 -4.19 -3.24 -22.64
C GLU A 394 -2.69 -3.42 -22.86
N LEU A 395 -1.86 -2.76 -22.07
CA LEU A 395 -0.40 -2.85 -22.19
C LEU A 395 0.12 -4.25 -21.87
N VAL A 396 -0.51 -4.98 -20.94
CA VAL A 396 -0.21 -6.40 -20.68
C VAL A 396 -0.54 -7.25 -21.91
N ARG A 397 -1.76 -7.12 -22.46
CA ARG A 397 -2.18 -7.90 -23.65
C ARG A 397 -1.26 -7.67 -24.85
N LEU A 398 -0.93 -6.41 -25.13
CA LEU A 398 -0.01 -6.04 -26.21
C LEU A 398 1.40 -6.61 -26.01
N SER A 399 1.86 -6.63 -24.76
CA SER A 399 3.16 -7.19 -24.39
C SER A 399 3.26 -8.69 -24.65
N ASP A 400 2.18 -9.43 -24.43
CA ASP A 400 2.13 -10.87 -24.64
C ASP A 400 2.02 -11.23 -26.13
N THR A 401 1.24 -10.47 -26.91
CA THR A 401 1.15 -10.65 -28.37
C THR A 401 2.51 -10.47 -29.04
N ASN A 402 3.25 -9.41 -28.67
CA ASN A 402 4.58 -9.14 -29.23
C ASN A 402 5.59 -10.27 -28.89
N LYS A 403 5.49 -10.88 -27.70
CA LYS A 403 6.33 -12.03 -27.35
C LYS A 403 6.01 -13.25 -28.23
N LYS A 404 4.74 -13.59 -28.40
CA LYS A 404 4.33 -14.73 -29.24
C LYS A 404 4.83 -14.59 -30.69
N LEU A 405 4.69 -13.40 -31.27
CA LEU A 405 5.20 -13.10 -32.62
C LEU A 405 6.73 -13.24 -32.72
N SER A 406 7.47 -12.80 -31.70
CA SER A 406 8.94 -12.92 -31.68
C SER A 406 9.43 -14.38 -31.60
N VAL A 407 8.73 -15.23 -30.84
CA VAL A 407 9.06 -16.66 -30.72
C VAL A 407 8.74 -17.41 -32.01
N GLY A 408 7.61 -17.12 -32.65
CA GLY A 408 7.26 -17.68 -33.96
C GLY A 408 8.30 -17.34 -35.04
N ARG A 409 8.73 -16.07 -35.11
CA ARG A 409 9.80 -15.65 -36.03
C ARG A 409 11.12 -16.37 -35.78
N ARG A 410 11.54 -16.54 -34.51
CA ARG A 410 12.77 -17.28 -34.16
C ARG A 410 12.72 -18.76 -34.54
N LYS A 411 11.56 -19.42 -34.38
CA LYS A 411 11.38 -20.81 -34.82
C LYS A 411 11.50 -20.94 -36.34
N VAL A 412 10.91 -20.01 -37.10
CA VAL A 412 11.00 -19.98 -38.58
C VAL A 412 12.43 -19.71 -39.04
N THR A 413 13.18 -18.82 -38.37
CA THR A 413 14.59 -18.55 -38.73
C THR A 413 15.51 -19.73 -38.39
N LYS A 414 15.21 -20.48 -37.33
CA LYS A 414 15.99 -21.68 -36.97
C LYS A 414 15.74 -22.84 -37.95
N ALA A 415 14.50 -23.04 -38.38
CA ALA A 415 14.14 -24.04 -39.40
C ALA A 415 14.70 -23.72 -40.81
N ARG A 416 14.92 -22.43 -41.12
CA ARG A 416 15.58 -21.99 -42.36
C ARG A 416 17.11 -22.07 -42.34
N ARG A 417 17.73 -22.29 -41.17
CA ARG A 417 19.18 -22.48 -41.02
C ARG A 417 19.58 -23.96 -40.85
N SER A 418 18.60 -24.86 -40.78
CA SER A 418 18.79 -26.31 -40.69
C SER A 418 18.41 -27.04 -41.98
N LYS A 419 18.27 -26.29 -43.07
CA LYS A 419 18.30 -26.73 -44.46
C LYS A 419 19.46 -25.99 -45.10
#